data_AF-A0A1B1K7W9-F1
#
_entry.id   AF-A0A1B1K7W9-F1
#
_cell.length_a   1.000
_cell.length_b   1.000
_cell.length_c   1.000
_cell.angle_alpha   90.00
_cell.angle_beta   90.00
_cell.angle_gamma   90.00
#
_symmetry.space_group_name_H-M   'P 1'
#
loop_
_entity.id
_entity.type
_entity.pdbx_description
1 polymer ?
#
loop_
_entity_poly.entity_id
_entity_poly.type
_entity_poly.pdbx_seq_one_letter_code
_entity_poly.pdbx_strand_id
1 'polypeptide(L)'
;MGKDDLMPGALEAVWQTPEYCHCMFTAMDTLPAERYTPWVDTLLDMDWEIPEHRKILELEGLHHWVRPHLDGCKSLFAAVEEQGVDPRW
;
A
#
# COMPACT_ATOMS: atom_id res chain seq x y z
N MET A 1 -15.66 -9.05 -18.56
CA MET A 1 -14.50 -9.74 -19.15
C MET A 1 -13.35 -9.62 -18.18
N GLY A 2 -13.13 -10.68 -17.40
CA GLY A 2 -12.01 -10.76 -16.45
C GLY A 2 -10.74 -11.25 -17.15
N LYS A 3 -9.60 -11.17 -16.47
CA LYS A 3 -8.29 -11.62 -16.94
C LYS A 3 -8.29 -13.09 -17.45
N ASP A 4 -9.26 -13.90 -17.01
CA ASP A 4 -9.43 -15.30 -17.40
C ASP A 4 -10.13 -15.50 -18.76
N ASP A 5 -10.70 -14.45 -19.36
CA ASP A 5 -11.27 -14.48 -20.74
C ASP A 5 -10.22 -14.18 -21.83
N LEU A 6 -8.98 -13.89 -21.45
CA LEU A 6 -7.93 -13.45 -22.37
C LEU A 6 -6.98 -14.61 -22.69
N MET A 7 -6.71 -14.82 -23.98
CA MET A 7 -5.76 -15.84 -24.41
C MET A 7 -4.37 -15.57 -23.80
N PRO A 8 -3.61 -16.61 -23.43
CA PRO A 8 -2.21 -16.45 -23.01
C PRO A 8 -1.43 -15.65 -24.07
N GLY A 9 -0.73 -14.59 -23.64
CA GLY A 9 -0.01 -13.69 -24.56
C GLY A 9 -0.87 -12.62 -25.24
N ALA A 10 -2.17 -12.52 -24.93
CA ALA A 10 -3.03 -11.45 -25.46
C ALA A 10 -2.75 -10.06 -24.85
N LEU A 11 -1.95 -10.01 -23.77
CA LEU A 11 -1.52 -8.78 -23.12
C LEU A 11 -0.01 -8.79 -22.92
N GLU A 12 0.61 -7.64 -23.19
CA GLU A 12 2.00 -7.35 -22.84
C GLU A 12 2.10 -5.98 -22.14
N ALA A 13 3.08 -5.84 -21.25
CA ALA A 13 3.36 -4.56 -20.62
C ALA A 13 4.11 -3.67 -21.62
N VAL A 14 3.47 -2.59 -22.08
CA VAL A 14 4.08 -1.63 -23.01
C VAL A 14 4.95 -0.58 -22.30
N TRP A 15 4.65 -0.31 -21.03
CA TRP A 15 5.37 0.62 -20.18
C TRP A 15 5.06 0.35 -18.70
N GLN A 16 6.02 0.64 -17.83
CA GLN A 16 5.86 0.53 -16.39
C GLN A 16 6.43 1.79 -15.72
N THR A 17 5.75 2.28 -14.69
CA THR A 17 6.25 3.40 -13.87
C THR A 17 7.49 2.96 -13.08
N PRO A 18 8.34 3.91 -12.64
CA PRO A 18 9.22 3.68 -11.50
C PRO A 18 8.43 3.24 -10.26
N GLU A 19 9.12 2.65 -9.28
CA GLU A 19 8.53 2.25 -8.01
C GLU A 19 8.08 3.48 -7.19
N TYR A 20 7.00 3.31 -6.42
CA TYR A 20 6.49 4.31 -5.48
C TYR A 20 5.75 3.62 -4.32
N CYS A 21 5.66 4.29 -3.18
CA CYS A 21 4.83 3.85 -2.06
C CYS A 21 3.40 4.39 -2.24
N HIS A 22 2.37 3.56 -1.98
CA HIS A 22 0.98 3.93 -2.27
C HIS A 22 -0.01 3.61 -1.14
N CYS A 23 0.03 2.40 -0.59
CA CYS A 23 -0.88 1.99 0.48
C CYS A 23 -0.20 2.14 1.84
N MET A 24 -0.84 2.87 2.75
CA MET A 24 -0.45 2.98 4.15
C MET A 24 -1.65 3.34 5.00
N PHE A 25 -1.63 2.91 6.26
CA PHE A 25 -2.58 3.42 7.24
C PHE A 25 -2.22 4.84 7.63
N THR A 26 -3.24 5.67 7.73
CA THR A 26 -3.13 7.07 8.15
C THR A 26 -4.05 7.32 9.33
N ALA A 27 -3.69 8.28 10.18
CA ALA A 27 -4.47 8.69 11.33
C ALA A 27 -4.44 10.22 11.44
N MET A 28 -5.37 10.80 12.18
CA MET A 28 -5.33 12.23 12.47
C MET A 28 -4.09 12.56 13.31
N ASP A 29 -3.49 13.72 13.05
CA ASP A 29 -2.33 14.24 13.79
C ASP A 29 -2.62 14.48 15.28
N THR A 30 -3.90 14.67 15.62
CA THR A 30 -4.37 14.82 17.01
C THR A 30 -4.62 13.48 17.73
N LEU A 31 -4.44 12.33 17.07
CA LEU A 31 -4.67 11.02 17.71
C LEU A 31 -3.55 10.76 18.74
N PRO A 32 -3.87 10.54 20.03
CA PRO A 32 -2.83 10.31 21.04
C PRO A 32 -2.04 9.03 20.77
N ALA A 33 -0.72 9.08 20.97
CA ALA A 33 0.19 7.97 20.68
C ALA A 33 -0.15 6.69 21.43
N GLU A 34 -0.59 6.80 22.68
CA GLU A 34 -1.02 5.66 23.49
C GLU A 34 -2.20 4.89 22.88
N ARG A 35 -2.96 5.50 21.95
CA ARG A 35 -4.06 4.86 21.24
C ARG A 35 -3.59 4.04 20.04
N TYR A 36 -2.64 4.55 19.26
CA TYR A 36 -2.22 3.88 18.03
C TYR A 36 -0.97 3.02 18.19
N THR A 37 -0.08 3.30 19.15
CA THR A 37 1.17 2.54 19.31
C THR A 37 0.94 1.04 19.45
N PRO A 38 0.04 0.55 20.33
CA PRO A 38 -0.20 -0.89 20.44
C PRO A 38 -0.70 -1.54 19.15
N TRP A 39 -1.49 -0.79 18.37
CA TRP A 39 -2.00 -1.25 17.09
C TRP A 39 -0.88 -1.34 16.04
N VAL A 40 0.01 -0.33 15.97
CA VAL A 40 1.16 -0.37 15.05
C VAL A 40 2.11 -1.50 15.42
N ASP A 41 2.43 -1.64 16.71
CA ASP A 41 3.32 -2.69 17.20
C ASP A 41 2.75 -4.08 16.86
N THR A 42 1.44 -4.27 17.04
CA THR A 42 0.75 -5.52 16.66
C THR A 42 0.87 -5.84 15.17
N LEU A 43 0.77 -4.84 14.28
CA LEU A 43 0.97 -5.06 12.85
C LEU A 43 2.42 -5.47 12.55
N LEU A 44 3.39 -4.76 13.13
CA LEU A 44 4.81 -5.02 12.90
C LEU A 44 5.27 -6.37 13.47
N ASP A 45 4.61 -6.89 14.49
CA ASP A 45 4.88 -8.19 15.10
C ASP A 45 4.19 -9.36 14.34
N MET A 46 3.43 -9.10 13.27
CA MET A 46 2.84 -10.17 12.47
C MET A 46 3.93 -11.01 11.79
N ASP A 47 3.68 -12.33 11.78
CA ASP A 47 4.60 -13.34 11.25
C ASP A 47 3.86 -14.18 10.21
N TRP A 48 4.44 -14.27 9.02
CA TRP A 48 3.92 -15.06 7.91
C TRP A 48 3.73 -16.55 8.25
N GLU A 49 4.52 -17.09 9.19
CA GLU A 49 4.43 -18.50 9.58
C GLU A 49 3.25 -18.81 10.51
N ILE A 50 2.59 -17.79 11.07
CA ILE A 50 1.39 -17.94 11.89
C ILE A 50 0.15 -17.88 10.98
N PRO A 51 -0.66 -18.95 10.85
CA PRO A 51 -1.77 -19.00 9.88
C PRO A 51 -2.80 -17.87 10.03
N GLU A 52 -3.09 -17.45 11.26
CA GLU A 52 -4.01 -16.36 11.56
C GLU A 52 -3.47 -15.01 11.07
N HIS A 53 -2.16 -14.79 11.19
CA HIS A 53 -1.49 -13.60 10.68
C HIS A 53 -1.42 -13.64 9.16
N ARG A 54 -1.01 -14.77 8.58
CA ARG A 54 -0.93 -14.97 7.13
C ARG A 54 -2.21 -14.58 6.42
N LYS A 55 -3.36 -14.96 6.97
CA LYS A 55 -4.66 -14.57 6.40
C LYS A 55 -4.81 -13.06 6.23
N ILE A 56 -4.34 -12.26 7.20
CA ILE A 56 -4.41 -10.79 7.14
C ILE A 56 -3.38 -10.27 6.13
N LEU A 57 -2.16 -10.80 6.17
CA LEU A 57 -1.06 -10.41 5.28
C LEU A 57 -1.43 -10.69 3.79
N GLU A 58 -2.05 -11.83 3.50
CA GLU A 58 -2.56 -12.18 2.18
C GLU A 58 -3.68 -11.24 1.69
N LEU A 59 -4.60 -10.84 2.57
CA LEU A 59 -5.67 -9.89 2.23
C LEU A 59 -5.10 -8.52 1.83
N GLU A 60 -3.97 -8.13 2.42
CA GLU A 60 -3.25 -6.89 2.13
C GLU A 60 -2.18 -7.06 1.03
N GLY A 61 -2.02 -8.28 0.49
CA GLY A 61 -1.08 -8.59 -0.59
C GLY A 61 0.39 -8.48 -0.21
N LEU A 62 0.74 -8.72 1.06
CA LEU A 62 2.09 -8.54 1.61
C LEU A 62 2.52 -9.75 2.46
N HIS A 63 3.81 -9.83 2.79
CA HIS A 63 4.37 -10.89 3.66
C HIS A 63 4.74 -10.40 5.06
N HIS A 64 4.91 -9.10 5.26
CA HIS A 64 5.18 -8.47 6.55
C HIS A 64 4.84 -6.98 6.47
N TRP A 65 4.49 -6.38 7.61
CA TRP A 65 4.28 -4.95 7.71
C TRP A 65 5.61 -4.22 7.90
N VAL A 66 5.68 -2.99 7.39
CA VAL A 66 6.83 -2.09 7.57
C VAL A 66 6.36 -0.70 7.98
N ARG A 67 7.26 0.08 8.57
CA ARG A 67 7.02 1.51 8.81
C ARG A 67 6.88 2.25 7.47
N PRO A 68 6.04 3.30 7.41
CA PRO A 68 5.83 4.04 6.16
C PRO A 68 7.11 4.75 5.71
N HIS A 69 7.38 4.72 4.41
CA HIS A 69 8.44 5.49 3.77
C HIS A 69 7.84 6.66 2.99
N LEU A 70 7.68 7.81 3.65
CA LEU A 70 6.97 8.97 3.08
C LEU A 70 7.68 9.56 1.85
N ASP A 71 9.01 9.43 1.77
CA ASP A 71 9.78 9.86 0.60
C ASP A 71 9.40 9.07 -0.67
N GLY A 72 8.89 7.84 -0.51
CA GLY A 72 8.44 6.98 -1.61
C GLY A 72 7.17 7.45 -2.31
N CYS A 73 6.44 8.42 -1.75
CA CYS A 73 5.22 8.99 -2.34
C CYS A 73 5.49 10.27 -3.17
N LYS A 74 6.73 10.76 -3.24
CA LYS A 74 7.06 12.04 -3.91
C LYS A 74 6.64 12.11 -5.37
N SER A 75 6.80 11.01 -6.11
CA SER A 75 6.39 10.94 -7.53
C SER A 75 4.88 11.10 -7.70
N LEU A 76 4.08 10.61 -6.75
CA LEU A 76 2.62 10.78 -6.76
C LEU A 76 2.23 12.24 -6.55
N PHE A 77 2.85 12.92 -5.58
CA PHE A 77 2.58 14.34 -5.34
C PHE A 77 2.93 15.21 -6.55
N ALA A 78 4.09 14.95 -7.18
CA ALA A 78 4.49 15.65 -8.39
C ALA A 78 3.51 15.41 -9.55
N ALA A 79 3.03 14.18 -9.72
CA ALA A 79 2.05 13.84 -10.74
C ALA A 79 0.69 14.53 -10.48
N VAL A 80 0.21 14.57 -9.24
CA VAL A 80 -1.03 15.27 -8.86
C VAL A 80 -0.93 16.76 -9.20
N GLU A 81 0.19 17.39 -8.87
CA GLU A 81 0.45 18.81 -9.18
C GLU A 81 0.51 19.06 -10.69
N GLU A 82 1.26 18.25 -11.44
CA GLU A 82 1.40 18.37 -12.90
C GLU A 82 0.06 18.21 -13.63
N GLN A 83 -0.77 17.25 -13.19
CA GLN A 83 -2.06 16.97 -13.80
C GLN A 83 -3.16 17.95 -13.35
N GLY A 84 -2.88 18.83 -12.38
CA GLY A 84 -3.87 19.76 -11.82
C GLY A 84 -5.02 19.04 -11.12
N VAL A 85 -4.75 17.87 -10.53
CA VAL A 85 -5.76 17.13 -9.76
C VAL A 85 -6.03 17.90 -8.46
N ASP A 86 -7.30 18.12 -8.15
CA ASP A 86 -7.69 18.78 -6.90
C ASP A 86 -7.25 17.89 -5.72
N PRO A 87 -6.42 18.39 -4.78
CA PRO A 87 -5.87 17.59 -3.68
C PRO A 87 -6.92 17.08 -2.69
N ARG A 88 -8.19 17.46 -2.86
CA ARG A 88 -9.33 16.93 -2.11
C ARG A 88 -9.94 15.66 -2.72
N TRP A 89 -9.39 15.16 -3.83
CA TRP A 89 -9.89 14.01 -4.59
C TRP A 89 -8.86 12.90 -4.76
#